data_AF-A0A268QUB7-F1
#
_entry.id   AF-A0A268QUB7-F1
#
_cell.length_a   1.000
_cell.length_b   1.000
_cell.length_c   1.000
_cell.angle_alpha   90.00
_cell.angle_beta   90.00
_cell.angle_gamma   90.00
#
_symmetry.space_group_name_H-M   'P 1'
#
loop_
_entity.id
_entity.type
_entity.pdbx_description
1 polymer ?
#
loop_
_entity_poly.entity_id
_entity_poly.type
_entity_poly.pdbx_seq_one_letter_code
_entity_poly.pdbx_strand_id
1 'polypeptide(L)' 'EEALERVRRGMYVMLREGSAAKNTRHVLPAVNEKNVRRFFFCTDDKHLDELVDEGSINYQVKLAIQEGLDP' A
#
# COMPACT_ATOMS: atom_id res chain seq x y z
N GLU A 1 -11.55 -7.85 1.99
CA GLU A 1 -12.03 -8.48 3.25
C GLU A 1 -10.90 -8.89 4.18
N GLU A 2 -9.88 -9.61 3.69
CA GLU A 2 -8.74 -10.07 4.51
C GLU A 2 -8.03 -8.93 5.28
N ALA A 3 -7.76 -7.80 4.63
CA ALA A 3 -7.11 -6.65 5.27
C ALA A 3 -7.85 -6.17 6.52
N LEU A 4 -9.18 -6.07 6.47
CA LEU A 4 -10.00 -5.65 7.60
C LEU A 4 -9.98 -6.68 8.73
N GLU A 5 -9.99 -7.97 8.39
CA GLU A 5 -9.90 -9.05 9.39
C GLU A 5 -8.55 -9.03 10.12
N ARG A 6 -7.45 -8.79 9.40
CA ARG A 6 -6.12 -8.63 10.00
C ARG A 6 -6.08 -7.43 10.95
N VAL A 7 -6.67 -6.30 10.56
CA VAL A 7 -6.80 -5.12 11.42
C VAL A 7 -7.61 -5.41 12.68
N ARG A 8 -8.76 -6.12 12.57
CA ARG A 8 -9.58 -6.52 13.74
C ARG A 8 -8.81 -7.38 14.72
N ARG A 9 -7.89 -8.22 14.22
CA ARG A 9 -6.98 -9.05 15.04
C ARG A 9 -5.79 -8.29 15.59
N GLY A 10 -5.70 -6.97 15.37
CA GLY A 10 -4.63 -6.12 15.86
C GLY A 10 -3.32 -6.22 15.06
N MET A 11 -3.36 -6.83 13.87
CA MET A 11 -2.21 -6.90 12.98
C MET A 11 -2.03 -5.60 12.20
N TYR A 12 -0.82 -5.36 11.72
CA TYR A 12 -0.55 -4.36 10.70
C TYR A 12 -0.70 -4.97 9.31
N VAL A 13 -1.17 -4.17 8.35
CA VAL A 13 -1.39 -4.56 6.96
C VAL A 13 -0.44 -3.77 6.05
N MET A 14 0.31 -4.50 5.24
CA MET A 14 1.21 -3.94 4.24
C MET A 14 0.47 -3.71 2.93
N LEU A 15 0.50 -2.47 2.43
CA LEU A 15 0.18 -2.18 1.03
C LEU A 15 1.44 -2.40 0.21
N ARG A 16 1.46 -3.46 -0.59
CA ARG A 16 2.64 -3.95 -1.30
C ARG A 16 2.61 -3.56 -2.78
N GLU A 17 3.67 -2.90 -3.22
CA GLU A 17 3.92 -2.58 -4.62
C GLU A 17 5.35 -2.97 -5.00
N GLY A 18 5.58 -4.27 -5.10
CA GLY A 18 6.85 -4.85 -5.53
C GLY A 18 6.74 -5.61 -6.85
N SER A 19 7.85 -6.20 -7.28
CA SER A 19 7.94 -6.96 -8.53
C SER A 19 6.92 -8.10 -8.62
N ALA A 20 6.76 -8.86 -7.54
CA ALA A 20 5.89 -10.04 -7.51
C ALA A 20 4.46 -9.74 -7.04
N ALA A 21 4.24 -8.61 -6.37
CA ALA A 21 2.97 -8.30 -5.72
C ALA A 21 2.67 -6.81 -5.80
N LYS A 22 1.66 -6.47 -6.61
CA LYS A 22 1.11 -5.12 -6.80
C LYS A 22 -0.34 -5.10 -6.30
N ASN A 23 -0.51 -4.95 -4.98
CA ASN A 23 -1.81 -5.05 -4.32
C ASN A 23 -2.30 -3.73 -3.71
N THR A 24 -1.52 -2.64 -3.81
CA THR A 24 -1.85 -1.35 -3.20
C THR A 24 -3.27 -0.92 -3.55
N ARG A 25 -3.63 -0.91 -4.84
CA ARG A 25 -5.00 -0.55 -5.31
C ARG A 25 -6.11 -1.41 -4.74
N HIS A 26 -5.85 -2.70 -4.52
CA HIS A 26 -6.85 -3.63 -4.01
C HIS A 26 -7.04 -3.51 -2.49
N VAL A 27 -5.98 -3.15 -1.76
CA VAL A 27 -6.00 -3.03 -0.29
C VAL A 27 -6.41 -1.64 0.17
N LEU A 28 -6.08 -0.60 -0.62
CA LEU A 28 -6.32 0.81 -0.26
C LEU A 28 -7.76 1.12 0.16
N PRO A 29 -8.82 0.57 -0.47
CA PRO A 29 -10.20 0.83 -0.04
C PRO A 29 -10.53 0.36 1.39
N ALA A 30 -9.70 -0.49 1.99
CA ALA A 30 -9.86 -0.90 3.39
C ALA A 30 -9.36 0.15 4.40
N VAL A 31 -8.59 1.15 3.94
CA VAL A 31 -8.02 2.22 4.76
C VAL A 31 -9.07 3.29 5.01
N ASN A 32 -9.16 3.75 6.26
CA ASN A 32 -9.98 4.89 6.67
C ASN A 32 -9.37 5.57 7.90
N GLU A 33 -9.90 6.74 8.27
CA GLU A 33 -9.40 7.56 9.40
C GLU A 33 -9.29 6.80 10.73
N LYS A 34 -10.16 5.81 10.97
CA LYS A 34 -10.19 5.06 12.22
C LYS A 34 -9.11 3.98 12.28
N ASN A 35 -8.67 3.46 11.14
CA ASN A 35 -7.77 2.31 11.06
C ASN A 35 -6.43 2.59 10.39
N VAL A 36 -6.21 3.79 9.84
CA VAL A 36 -5.01 4.16 9.05
C VAL A 36 -3.69 3.83 9.76
N ARG A 37 -3.64 3.95 11.10
CA ARG A 37 -2.45 3.61 11.91
C ARG A 37 -2.02 2.14 11.82
N ARG A 38 -2.86 1.26 11.27
CA ARG A 38 -2.58 -0.17 11.07
C ARG A 38 -2.11 -0.49 9.65
N PHE A 39 -2.02 0.51 8.77
CA PHE A 39 -1.60 0.34 7.38
C PHE A 39 -0.27 1.05 7.11
N PHE A 40 0.54 0.48 6.24
CA PHE A 40 1.78 1.10 5.79
C PHE A 40 2.20 0.61 4.40
N PHE A 41 2.95 1.46 3.70
CA PHE A 41 3.49 1.17 2.37
C PHE A 41 4.73 0.28 2.46
N CYS A 42 4.88 -0.61 1.47
CA CYS A 42 5.99 -1.53 1.36
C CYS A 42 6.23 -1.87 -0.12
N THR A 43 7.48 -1.83 -0.57
CA THR A 43 7.84 -2.25 -1.94
C THR A 43 8.47 -3.63 -2.00
N ASP A 44 8.91 -4.19 -0.87
CA ASP A 44 9.70 -5.44 -0.83
C ASP A 44 10.85 -5.35 -1.85
N ASP A 45 10.88 -6.25 -2.86
CA ASP A 45 11.79 -6.18 -3.99
C ASP A 45 11.14 -5.46 -5.18
N LYS A 46 11.90 -4.58 -5.83
CA LYS A 46 11.53 -3.91 -7.08
C LYS A 46 12.63 -4.08 -8.12
N HIS A 47 12.26 -4.24 -9.39
CA HIS A 47 13.25 -4.30 -10.48
C HIS A 47 13.91 -2.93 -10.65
N LEU A 48 15.19 -2.92 -11.06
CA LEU A 48 15.99 -1.69 -11.13
C LEU A 48 15.44 -0.69 -12.15
N ASP A 49 14.95 -1.18 -13.28
CA ASP A 49 14.25 -0.39 -14.31
C ASP A 49 12.98 0.26 -13.76
N GLU A 50 12.08 -0.53 -13.13
CA GLU A 50 10.87 0.01 -12.52
C GLU A 50 11.18 1.01 -11.39
N LEU A 51 12.23 0.75 -10.60
CA LEU A 51 12.65 1.63 -9.52
C LEU A 51 13.15 2.98 -10.05
N VAL A 52 13.85 2.99 -11.18
CA VAL A 52 14.33 4.21 -11.84
C VAL A 52 13.17 5.00 -12.44
N ASP A 53 12.23 4.32 -13.11
CA ASP A 53 11.13 4.97 -13.82
C ASP A 53 10.02 5.46 -12.89
N GLU A 54 9.61 4.63 -11.92
CA GLU A 54 8.47 4.91 -11.04
C GLU A 54 8.89 5.45 -9.67
N GLY A 55 10.02 4.94 -9.15
CA GLY A 55 10.45 5.12 -7.76
C GLY A 55 10.04 3.97 -6.84
N SER A 56 10.24 4.17 -5.52
CA SER A 56 9.92 3.22 -4.45
C SER A 56 8.62 3.66 -3.74
N ILE A 57 8.66 3.92 -2.43
CA ILE A 57 7.49 4.34 -1.63
C ILE A 57 6.87 5.63 -2.18
N ASN A 58 7.66 6.53 -2.76
CA ASN A 58 7.16 7.75 -3.39
C ASN A 58 6.17 7.47 -4.52
N TYR A 59 6.35 6.38 -5.27
CA TYR A 59 5.38 5.93 -6.27
C TYR A 59 4.08 5.50 -5.62
N GLN A 60 4.15 4.65 -4.58
CA GLN A 60 2.97 4.17 -3.86
C GLN A 60 2.17 5.32 -3.21
N VAL A 61 2.85 6.33 -2.68
CA VAL A 61 2.18 7.51 -2.11
C VAL A 61 1.43 8.27 -3.19
N LYS A 62 2.06 8.53 -4.35
CA LYS A 62 1.40 9.17 -5.50
C LYS A 62 0.20 8.36 -5.97
N LEU A 63 0.36 7.03 -6.06
CA LEU A 63 -0.70 6.11 -6.43
C LEU A 63 -1.87 6.20 -5.44
N ALA A 64 -1.61 6.17 -4.13
CA ALA A 64 -2.65 6.27 -3.12
C ALA A 64 -3.45 7.59 -3.22
N ILE A 65 -2.76 8.71 -3.46
CA ILE A 65 -3.40 10.02 -3.65
C ILE A 65 -4.26 10.02 -4.92
N GLN A 66 -3.77 9.44 -6.02
CA GLN A 66 -4.53 9.31 -7.27
C GLN A 66 -5.80 8.45 -7.12
N GLU A 67 -5.76 7.44 -6.26
CA GLU A 67 -6.91 6.60 -5.92
C GLU A 67 -7.85 7.27 -4.89
N GLY A 68 -7.57 8.51 -4.48
CA GLY A 68 -8.46 9.33 -3.64
C GLY A 68 -8.15 9.32 -2.14
N LEU A 69 -6.99 8.81 -1.72
CA LEU A 69 -6.53 8.99 -0.34
C LEU A 69 -6.09 10.43 -0.10
N ASP A 70 -6.59 11.06 0.95
CA ASP A 70 -6.21 12.42 1.35
C ASP A 70 -4.73 12.46 1.81
N PRO A 71 -3.87 13.32 1.23
CA PRO A 71 -2.44 13.40 1.55
C PRO A 71 -2.09 13.99 2.92
#